data_AF-A0A7J9D467-F1
#
_entry.id   AF-A0A7J9D467-F1
#
_cell.length_a   1.000
_cell.length_b   1.000
_cell.length_c   1.000
_cell.angle_alpha   90.00
_cell.angle_beta   90.00
_cell.angle_gamma   90.00
#
_symmetry.space_group_name_H-M   'P 1'
#
loop_
_entity.id
_entity.type
_entity.pdbx_description
1 polymer ?
#
loop_
_entity_poly.entity_id
_entity_poly.type
_entity_poly.pdbx_seq_one_letter_code
_entity_poly.pdbx_strand_id
1 'polypeptide(L)'
;MGGYICLTATYRELDTVVVDVWIMEEYGVKESWIKLISWNEPHFIPRFPSLVVPLAFSKNGDKVLFNISYKCRNFGKWYNLRDKFVWYDLWGERVEKVEIRGIPTSFDVHFYVESLVPINGNAVMINNKMP
;
A
#
# COMPACT_ATOMS: atom_id res chain seq x y z
N MET A 1 8.32 1.96 -1.47
CA MET A 1 8.10 2.91 -0.36
C MET A 1 9.43 3.51 0.12
N GLY A 2 10.20 4.18 -0.75
CA GLY A 2 11.41 4.93 -0.31
C GLY A 2 12.50 4.12 0.41
N GLY A 3 12.59 2.80 0.19
CA GLY A 3 13.51 1.94 0.94
C GLY A 3 12.99 1.47 2.30
N TYR A 4 11.73 1.71 2.66
CA TYR A 4 11.12 1.18 3.89
C TYR A 4 10.36 -0.13 3.63
N ILE A 5 10.32 -1.01 4.65
CA ILE A 5 9.33 -2.10 4.67
C ILE A 5 7.97 -1.49 4.98
N CYS A 6 6.94 -1.94 4.28
CA CYS A 6 5.57 -1.51 4.51
C CYS A 6 4.69 -2.70 4.88
N LEU A 7 3.80 -2.49 5.84
CA LEU A 7 2.75 -3.42 6.23
C LEU A 7 1.40 -2.70 6.12
N THR A 8 0.42 -3.35 5.51
CA THR A 8 -0.97 -2.88 5.51
C THR A 8 -1.82 -3.82 6.33
N ALA A 9 -2.60 -3.27 7.25
CA ALA A 9 -3.59 -4.01 8.04
C ALA A 9 -4.98 -3.47 7.70
N THR A 10 -5.88 -4.38 7.33
CA THR A 10 -7.28 -4.04 7.04
C THR A 10 -8.16 -4.84 7.98
N TYR A 11 -8.95 -4.15 8.80
CA TYR A 11 -9.81 -4.77 9.79
C TYR A 11 -11.15 -4.04 9.91
N ARG A 12 -12.14 -4.73 10.47
CA ARG A 12 -13.47 -4.16 10.71
C ARG A 12 -13.52 -3.52 12.09
N GLU A 13 -14.07 -2.32 12.15
CA GLU A 13 -14.39 -1.63 13.39
C GLU A 13 -15.82 -1.09 13.31
N LEU A 14 -16.71 -1.70 14.12
CA LEU A 14 -18.16 -1.47 14.08
C LEU A 14 -18.72 -1.58 12.65
N ASP A 15 -19.23 -0.48 12.10
CA ASP A 15 -19.82 -0.38 10.77
C ASP A 15 -18.83 0.16 9.70
N THR A 16 -17.54 0.21 10.03
CA THR A 16 -16.49 0.73 9.14
C THR A 16 -15.38 -0.28 8.92
N VAL A 17 -14.60 -0.05 7.86
CA VAL A 17 -13.34 -0.76 7.64
C VAL A 17 -12.21 0.23 7.80
N VAL A 18 -11.26 -0.14 8.64
CA VAL A 18 -10.05 0.62 8.92
C VAL A 18 -8.92 0.05 8.08
N VAL A 19 -8.16 0.95 7.49
CA VAL A 19 -6.91 0.63 6.81
C VAL A 19 -5.79 1.35 7.53
N ASP A 20 -4.92 0.55 8.13
CA ASP A 20 -3.70 1.01 8.78
C ASP A 20 -2.51 0.69 7.88
N VAL A 21 -1.66 1.69 7.67
CA VAL A 21 -0.39 1.52 6.97
C VAL A 21 0.73 1.80 7.94
N TRP A 22 1.60 0.82 8.09
CA TRP A 22 2.79 0.88 8.94
C TRP A 22 4.03 0.81 8.06
N ILE A 23 5.06 1.57 8.42
CA ILE A 23 6.38 1.47 7.79
C ILE A 23 7.45 1.18 8.84
N MET A 24 8.46 0.41 8.45
CA MET A 24 9.67 0.19 9.25
C MET A 24 10.78 1.04 8.65
N GLU A 25 11.23 2.03 9.42
CA GLU A 25 12.28 2.94 8.97
C GLU A 25 13.67 2.29 8.99
N GLU A 26 13.92 1.39 9.95
CA GLU A 26 15.18 0.68 10.12
C GLU A 26 14.96 -0.84 10.09
N TYR A 27 15.52 -1.49 9.06
CA TYR A 27 15.36 -2.92 8.84
C TYR A 27 15.79 -3.76 10.05
N GLY A 28 14.87 -4.58 10.55
CA GLY A 28 15.12 -5.49 11.67
C GLY A 28 14.98 -4.86 13.05
N VAL A 29 14.76 -3.55 13.15
CA VAL A 29 14.53 -2.85 14.42
C VAL A 29 13.03 -2.74 14.68
N LYS A 30 12.55 -3.48 15.69
CA LYS A 30 11.13 -3.56 16.04
C LYS A 30 10.55 -2.18 16.42
N GLU A 31 11.34 -1.35 17.07
CA GLU A 31 10.94 -0.03 17.56
C GLU A 31 10.83 1.02 16.43
N SER A 32 11.35 0.71 15.23
CA SER A 32 11.28 1.59 14.07
C SER A 32 9.97 1.48 13.28
N TRP A 33 9.05 0.62 13.71
CA TRP A 33 7.71 0.57 13.14
C TRP A 33 6.91 1.81 13.55
N ILE A 34 6.56 2.62 12.55
CA ILE A 34 5.69 3.77 12.73
C ILE A 34 4.38 3.58 11.96
N LYS A 35 3.26 3.98 12.58
CA LYS A 35 1.98 4.03 11.87
C LYS A 35 1.98 5.29 11.02
N LEU A 36 2.04 5.11 9.70
CA LEU A 36 2.07 6.20 8.75
C LEU A 36 0.68 6.79 8.52
N ILE A 37 -0.31 5.92 8.36
CA ILE A 37 -1.70 6.30 8.03
C ILE A 37 -2.65 5.38 8.79
N SER A 38 -3.77 5.97 9.23
CA SER A 38 -4.97 5.26 9.65
C SER A 38 -6.16 6.00 9.04
N TRP A 39 -6.92 5.36 8.17
CA TRP A 39 -8.18 5.95 7.71
C TRP A 39 -9.34 4.96 7.78
N ASN A 40 -10.52 5.53 8.01
CA ASN A 40 -11.78 4.82 7.95
C ASN A 40 -12.36 5.00 6.55
N GLU A 41 -12.72 3.92 5.88
CA GLU A 41 -13.41 4.01 4.59
C GLU A 41 -14.93 3.86 4.82
N PRO A 42 -15.70 4.97 4.86
CA PRO A 42 -17.11 4.95 5.22
C PRO A 42 -18.01 4.28 4.16
N HIS A 43 -17.47 3.96 2.98
CA HIS A 43 -18.21 3.34 1.87
C HIS A 43 -17.84 1.87 1.63
N PHE A 44 -17.16 1.25 2.59
CA PHE A 44 -16.87 -0.17 2.53
C PHE A 44 -18.15 -0.97 2.73
N ILE A 45 -18.78 -1.38 1.64
CA ILE A 45 -19.89 -2.32 1.72
C ILE A 45 -19.31 -3.63 2.28
N PRO A 46 -19.81 -4.17 3.41
CA PRO A 46 -19.24 -5.32 4.12
C PRO A 46 -19.07 -6.61 3.28
N ARG A 47 -19.65 -6.63 2.07
CA ARG A 47 -19.65 -7.73 1.11
C ARG A 47 -18.48 -7.65 0.11
N PHE A 48 -17.77 -6.54 0.04
CA PHE A 48 -16.66 -6.31 -0.89
C PHE A 48 -15.36 -5.98 -0.14
N PRO A 49 -14.61 -6.99 0.31
CA PRO A 49 -13.30 -6.75 0.87
C PRO A 49 -12.41 -6.09 -0.19
N SER A 50 -11.89 -4.93 0.16
CA SER A 50 -10.90 -4.24 -0.64
C SER A 50 -9.50 -4.53 -0.12
N LEU A 51 -8.57 -4.79 -1.03
CA LEU A 51 -7.15 -4.77 -0.71
C LEU A 51 -6.62 -3.37 -0.96
N VAL A 52 -6.03 -2.75 0.05
CA VAL A 52 -5.34 -1.47 -0.08
C VAL A 52 -3.84 -1.72 -0.06
N VAL A 53 -3.14 -1.17 -1.04
CA VAL A 53 -1.71 -1.42 -1.23
C VAL A 53 -0.99 -0.09 -1.47
N PRO A 54 -0.12 0.35 -0.55
CA PRO A 54 0.71 1.55 -0.75
C PRO A 54 1.84 1.26 -1.74
N LEU A 55 1.93 2.06 -2.80
CA LEU A 55 2.85 1.84 -3.91
C LEU A 55 4.09 2.71 -3.82
N ALA A 56 3.92 4.00 -3.57
CA ALA A 56 5.00 4.97 -3.61
C ALA A 56 4.65 6.22 -2.80
N PHE A 57 5.69 6.93 -2.36
CA PHE A 57 5.55 8.31 -1.93
C PHE A 57 5.57 9.25 -3.14
N SER A 58 4.93 10.41 -3.01
CA SER A 58 5.17 11.54 -3.91
C SER A 58 6.63 11.96 -3.83
N LYS A 59 7.07 12.74 -4.82
CA LYS A 59 8.44 13.30 -4.83
C LYS A 59 8.77 14.08 -3.55
N ASN A 60 7.78 14.73 -2.94
CA ASN A 60 7.97 15.55 -1.74
C ASN A 60 7.74 14.75 -0.44
N GLY A 61 7.37 13.47 -0.52
CA GLY A 61 7.06 12.64 0.65
C GLY A 61 5.75 12.98 1.37
N ASP A 62 5.00 13.96 0.87
CA ASP A 62 3.75 14.46 1.48
C ASP A 62 2.50 13.65 1.10
N LYS A 63 2.61 12.77 0.10
CA LYS A 63 1.51 11.91 -0.34
C LYS A 63 1.94 10.48 -0.54
N VAL A 64 1.00 9.55 -0.39
CA VAL A 64 1.18 8.13 -0.68
C VAL A 64 0.23 7.71 -1.79
N LEU A 65 0.76 7.07 -2.83
CA LEU A 65 -0.03 6.46 -3.90
C LEU A 65 -0.52 5.10 -3.43
N PHE A 66 -1.82 4.88 -3.52
CA PHE A 66 -2.45 3.61 -3.20
C PHE A 66 -3.06 2.98 -4.44
N ASN A 67 -2.96 1.66 -4.52
CA ASN A 67 -3.93 0.84 -5.24
C ASN A 67 -5.03 0.40 -4.27
N ILE A 68 -6.28 0.63 -4.65
CA ILE A 68 -7.45 0.10 -3.94
C ILE A 68 -8.15 -0.88 -4.88
N SER A 69 -8.15 -2.14 -4.48
CA SER A 69 -8.72 -3.25 -5.25
C SER A 69 -10.00 -3.75 -4.59
N TYR A 70 -11.16 -3.50 -5.19
CA TYR A 70 -12.45 -3.95 -4.67
C TYR A 70 -12.77 -5.33 -5.23
N LYS A 71 -12.92 -6.31 -4.34
CA LYS A 71 -13.19 -7.70 -4.71
C LYS A 71 -14.53 -8.15 -4.15
N CYS A 72 -15.21 -9.06 -4.84
CA CYS A 72 -16.41 -9.72 -4.34
C CYS A 72 -16.22 -11.22 -4.27
N ARG A 73 -16.95 -11.85 -3.34
CA ARG A 73 -17.03 -13.30 -3.26
C ARG A 73 -18.38 -13.77 -3.77
N ASN A 74 -18.39 -14.58 -4.83
CA ASN A 74 -19.61 -15.21 -5.34
C ASN A 74 -19.37 -16.71 -5.57
N PHE A 75 -20.27 -17.56 -5.07
CA PHE A 75 -20.15 -19.03 -5.11
C PHE A 75 -18.76 -19.56 -4.67
N GLY A 76 -18.18 -18.95 -3.63
CA GLY A 76 -16.86 -19.33 -3.11
C GLY A 76 -15.65 -18.86 -3.93
N LYS A 77 -15.87 -18.19 -5.07
CA LYS A 77 -14.81 -17.61 -5.91
C LYS A 77 -14.69 -16.10 -5.71
N TRP A 78 -13.46 -15.61 -5.87
CA TRP A 78 -13.12 -14.21 -5.83
C TRP A 78 -13.19 -13.59 -7.23
N TYR A 79 -13.79 -12.41 -7.33
CA TYR A 79 -13.84 -11.62 -8.56
C TYR A 79 -13.40 -10.20 -8.25
N ASN A 80 -12.54 -9.64 -9.09
CA ASN A 80 -12.21 -8.22 -9.02
C ASN A 80 -13.36 -7.43 -9.65
N LEU A 81 -13.89 -6.45 -8.92
CA LEU A 81 -14.93 -5.56 -9.42
C LEU A 81 -14.31 -4.34 -10.08
N ARG A 82 -13.41 -3.69 -9.35
CA ARG A 82 -12.76 -2.48 -9.80
C ARG A 82 -11.47 -2.24 -9.03
N ASP A 83 -10.46 -1.79 -9.75
CA ASP A 83 -9.20 -1.33 -9.20
C ASP A 83 -9.05 0.17 -9.48
N LYS A 84 -8.46 0.90 -8.54
CA LYS A 84 -8.24 2.34 -8.66
C LYS A 84 -6.89 2.71 -8.09
N PHE A 85 -6.32 3.79 -8.62
CA PHE A 85 -5.23 4.49 -7.98
C PHE A 85 -5.74 5.77 -7.30
N VAL A 86 -5.23 6.05 -6.10
CA VAL A 86 -5.52 7.30 -5.38
C VAL A 86 -4.27 7.83 -4.72
N TRP A 87 -4.11 9.14 -4.66
CA TRP A 87 -3.15 9.78 -3.78
C TRP A 87 -3.81 10.06 -2.43
N TYR A 88 -3.13 9.75 -1.35
CA TYR A 88 -3.51 10.17 -0.01
C TYR A 88 -2.55 11.25 0.46
N ASP A 89 -3.07 12.43 0.80
CA ASP A 89 -2.30 13.53 1.40
C ASP A 89 -2.15 13.29 2.90
N LEU A 90 -0.89 13.13 3.35
CA LEU A 90 -0.57 12.78 4.74
C LEU A 90 -0.92 13.92 5.70
N TRP A 91 -0.85 15.17 5.25
CA TRP A 91 -1.08 16.34 6.09
C TRP A 91 -2.53 16.79 6.07
N GLY A 92 -3.14 16.73 4.89
CA GLY A 92 -4.53 17.11 4.69
C GLY A 92 -5.54 15.99 4.94
N GLU A 93 -5.08 14.77 5.19
CA GLU A 93 -5.89 13.55 5.36
C GLU A 93 -6.97 13.40 4.29
N ARG A 94 -6.60 13.68 3.04
CA ARG A 94 -7.52 13.71 1.90
C ARG A 94 -7.12 12.73 0.82
N VAL A 95 -8.13 12.14 0.19
CA VAL A 95 -7.97 11.23 -0.95
C VAL A 95 -8.18 12.01 -2.25
N GLU A 96 -7.19 11.98 -3.12
CA GLU A 96 -7.23 12.55 -4.47
C GLU A 96 -7.28 11.42 -5.51
N LYS A 97 -8.23 11.47 -6.44
CA LYS A 97 -8.40 10.45 -7.48
C LYS A 97 -7.27 10.56 -8.52
N VAL A 98 -6.69 9.42 -8.89
CA VAL A 98 -5.75 9.34 -10.02
C VAL A 98 -6.48 8.81 -11.25
N GLU A 99 -6.40 9.55 -12.36
CA GLU A 99 -6.95 9.13 -13.65
C GLU A 99 -5.84 8.79 -14.63
N ILE A 100 -5.81 7.53 -15.05
CA ILE A 100 -4.91 7.04 -16.11
C ILE A 100 -5.79 6.67 -17.31
N ARG A 101 -5.58 7.36 -18.43
CA ARG A 101 -6.38 7.11 -19.65
C ARG A 101 -6.09 5.70 -20.17
N GLY A 102 -7.14 4.96 -20.53
CA GLY A 102 -7.04 3.62 -21.09
C GLY A 102 -6.74 2.51 -20.08
N ILE A 103 -6.73 2.81 -18.78
CA ILE A 103 -6.56 1.76 -17.76
C ILE A 103 -7.80 0.86 -17.70
N PRO A 104 -7.62 -0.47 -17.63
CA PRO A 104 -8.73 -1.39 -17.41
C PRO A 104 -9.48 -1.08 -16.10
N THR A 105 -10.75 -1.47 -16.03
CA THR A 105 -11.53 -1.36 -14.79
C THR A 105 -10.96 -2.24 -13.68
N SER A 106 -10.32 -3.36 -14.04
CA SER A 106 -9.61 -4.23 -13.10
C SER A 106 -8.23 -4.64 -13.62
N PHE A 107 -7.26 -4.66 -12.74
CA PHE A 107 -5.86 -4.99 -12.98
C PHE A 107 -5.17 -5.39 -11.66
N ASP A 108 -4.14 -6.22 -11.76
CA ASP A 108 -3.28 -6.55 -10.63
C ASP A 108 -2.07 -5.61 -10.56
N VAL A 109 -1.55 -5.41 -9.35
CA VAL A 109 -0.32 -4.63 -9.11
C VAL A 109 0.73 -5.53 -8.50
N HIS A 110 1.94 -5.46 -9.05
CA HIS A 110 3.08 -6.26 -8.60
C HIS A 110 4.22 -5.35 -8.14
N PHE A 111 4.85 -5.72 -7.03
CA PHE A 111 6.08 -5.08 -6.58
C PHE A 111 7.28 -5.84 -7.08
N TYR A 112 8.19 -5.10 -7.69
CA TYR A 112 9.54 -5.58 -7.96
C TYR A 112 10.44 -4.93 -6.91
N VAL A 113 10.96 -5.74 -6.01
CA VAL A 113 12.00 -5.34 -5.06
C VAL A 113 13.28 -6.05 -5.46
N GLU A 114 14.41 -5.35 -5.34
CA GLU A 114 15.71 -5.98 -5.53
C GLU A 114 15.92 -7.09 -4.50
N SER A 115 16.66 -8.12 -4.90
CA SER A 115 17.05 -9.19 -3.99
C SER A 115 17.87 -8.61 -2.83
N LEU A 116 17.49 -8.93 -1.60
CA LEU A 116 18.29 -8.63 -0.41
C LEU A 116 19.58 -9.48 -0.34
N VAL A 117 19.71 -10.47 -1.23
CA VAL A 117 20.90 -11.30 -1.36
C VAL A 117 21.67 -10.87 -2.62
N PRO A 118 22.98 -10.57 -2.53
CA PRO A 118 23.80 -10.29 -3.70
C PRO A 118 23.80 -11.50 -4.63
N ILE A 119 23.54 -11.28 -5.92
CA ILE A 119 23.50 -12.35 -6.93
C ILE A 119 24.90 -12.97 -7.16
N ASN A 120 25.97 -12.27 -6.75
CA ASN A 120 27.32 -12.80 -6.77
C ASN A 120 27.76 -13.18 -5.35
N GLY A 121 28.03 -14.46 -5.13
CA GLY A 121 28.50 -15.01 -3.85
C GLY A 121 29.89 -14.56 -3.37
N ASN A 122 30.40 -13.42 -3.85
CA ASN A 122 31.66 -12.82 -3.41
C ASN A 122 31.39 -11.39 -2.93
N ALA A 123 31.67 -11.18 -1.65
CA ALA A 123 31.34 -10.02 -0.82
C ALA A 123 31.74 -8.63 -1.37
N VAL A 124 30.87 -7.63 -1.16
CA VAL A 124 31.21 -6.35 -0.50
C VAL A 124 29.93 -5.81 0.15
N MET A 125 29.98 -5.53 1.46
CA MET A 125 28.94 -4.79 2.19
C MET A 125 28.87 -3.36 1.63
N ILE A 126 27.90 -3.09 0.76
CA ILE A 126 27.55 -1.72 0.38
C ILE A 126 26.61 -1.16 1.44
N ASN A 127 27.18 -0.31 2.30
CA ASN A 127 26.42 0.58 3.17
C ASN A 127 25.62 1.56 2.29
N ASN A 128 24.43 1.17 1.86
CA ASN A 128 23.51 2.08 1.23
C ASN A 128 22.81 2.91 2.32
N LYS A 129 23.48 3.97 2.77
CA LYS A 129 22.74 5.15 3.23
C LYS A 129 22.12 5.78 2.00
N MET A 130 20.80 5.68 1.87
CA MET A 130 20.06 6.51 0.92
C MET A 130 19.65 7.82 1.62
N PRO A 131 19.60 8.95 0.87
CA PRO A 131 19.38 10.30 1.39
C PRO A 131 18.00 10.50 2.01
#